data_AF-C4RRM4-F1
#
_entry.id   AF-C4RRM4-F1
#
_cell.length_a   1.000
_cell.length_b   1.000
_cell.length_c   1.000
_cell.angle_alpha   90.00
_cell.angle_beta   90.00
_cell.angle_gamma   90.00
#
_symmetry.space_group_name_H-M   'P 1'
#
loop_
_entity.id
_entity.type
_entity.pdbx_description
1 polymer ?
#
loop_
_entity_poly.entity_id
_entity_poly.type
_entity_poly.pdbx_seq_one_letter_code
_entity_poly.pdbx_strand_id
1 'polypeptide(L)'
;MALWVRIRRLVCPTQGCRRTFREQLPGVLNHYQRRTPRLVSQVGAVVRRLGRVELVAETMRAALEALARVDEVWLTGVMLPEWADRYGRSVRHERQPSGAVAVRQYVEQVGADGIALLRAVYGSAAPAAGPGAAAVEVLRQVWVQQYWYDESGQLRWREAKASRARKSREGTTRRRRVDTAADGEAEPACVPWSSVEVVSPHDPQARFSHKPGKVEWVGYKDHQTETCDEERPNVIVHVVTTPAPHQDVSVVDAIHSALAGHRMAPAEHLLDSGYVTPETVHRPRRLTG
;
A
#
# COMPACT_ATOMS: atom_id res chain seq x y z
N MET A 1 18.31 22.12 -38.23
CA MET A 1 18.83 20.79 -37.87
C MET A 1 17.66 19.81 -37.98
N ALA A 2 17.61 19.01 -39.05
CA ALA A 2 16.46 18.14 -39.36
C ALA A 2 16.64 16.77 -38.70
N LEU A 3 15.67 16.38 -37.86
CA LEU A 3 15.68 15.10 -37.14
C LEU A 3 14.78 14.10 -37.88
N TRP A 4 15.39 13.07 -38.45
CA TRP A 4 14.69 11.97 -39.11
C TRP A 4 14.23 10.95 -38.07
N VAL A 5 12.93 10.69 -37.98
CA VAL A 5 12.36 9.61 -37.16
C VAL A 5 11.98 8.45 -38.07
N ARG A 6 12.62 7.30 -37.84
CA ARG A 6 12.39 6.08 -38.61
C ARG A 6 11.28 5.26 -37.95
N ILE A 7 10.05 5.39 -38.45
CA ILE A 7 8.88 4.66 -37.97
C ILE A 7 8.96 3.19 -38.42
N ARG A 8 8.90 2.23 -37.49
CA ARG A 8 8.62 0.82 -37.81
C ARG A 8 7.14 0.54 -37.58
N ARG A 9 6.44 0.05 -38.62
CA ARG A 9 5.11 -0.55 -38.46
C ARG A 9 5.25 -1.82 -37.61
N LEU A 10 4.55 -1.89 -36.48
CA LEU A 10 4.37 -3.15 -35.76
C LEU A 10 3.41 -4.02 -36.60
N VAL A 11 3.92 -5.13 -37.11
CA VAL A 11 3.13 -6.14 -37.86
C VAL A 11 2.83 -7.29 -36.92
N CYS A 12 1.58 -7.78 -36.94
CA CYS A 12 1.18 -8.96 -36.16
C CYS A 12 1.99 -10.19 -36.61
N PRO A 13 2.65 -10.94 -35.70
CA PRO A 13 3.49 -12.08 -36.07
C PRO A 13 2.71 -13.34 -36.48
N THR A 14 1.37 -13.33 -36.38
CA THR A 14 0.52 -14.42 -36.86
C THR A 14 0.52 -14.46 -38.39
N GLN A 15 1.01 -15.56 -38.98
CA GLN A 15 1.00 -15.74 -40.44
C GLN A 15 -0.42 -15.54 -41.00
N GLY A 16 -0.55 -14.62 -41.97
CA GLY A 16 -1.82 -14.29 -42.63
C GLY A 16 -2.54 -13.05 -42.10
N CYS A 17 -2.10 -12.44 -40.99
CA CYS A 17 -2.74 -11.24 -40.47
C CYS A 17 -2.32 -9.97 -41.25
N ARG A 18 -3.17 -9.55 -42.21
CA ARG A 18 -2.94 -8.34 -43.04
C ARG A 18 -3.50 -7.03 -42.45
N ARG A 19 -3.99 -7.03 -41.21
CA ARG A 19 -4.60 -5.82 -40.60
C ARG A 19 -3.52 -4.92 -40.01
N THR A 20 -3.57 -3.63 -40.35
CA THR A 20 -2.83 -2.59 -39.63
C THR A 20 -3.68 -2.07 -38.47
N PHE A 21 -3.05 -1.65 -37.37
CA PHE A 21 -3.73 -1.21 -36.13
C PHE A 21 -4.77 -0.09 -36.34
N ARG A 22 -4.72 0.61 -37.48
CA ARG A 22 -5.67 1.65 -37.89
C ARG A 22 -7.08 1.12 -38.18
N GLU A 23 -7.22 -0.18 -38.52
CA GLU A 23 -8.51 -0.83 -38.84
C GLU A 23 -9.16 -1.55 -37.64
N GLN A 24 -8.53 -1.51 -36.47
CA GLN A 24 -9.13 -1.93 -35.20
C GLN A 24 -9.27 -0.69 -34.31
N LEU A 25 -10.41 -0.11 -33.93
CA LEU A 25 -11.85 -0.33 -34.06
C LEU A 25 -12.47 0.85 -33.26
N PRO A 26 -13.65 1.38 -33.61
CA PRO A 26 -14.50 2.08 -32.65
C PRO A 26 -14.76 1.14 -31.44
N GLY A 27 -14.48 1.59 -30.23
CA GLY A 27 -14.62 0.77 -29.01
C GLY A 27 -13.30 0.24 -28.40
N VAL A 28 -12.14 0.58 -28.98
CA VAL A 28 -10.81 0.30 -28.38
C VAL A 28 -10.64 1.01 -27.02
N LEU A 29 -11.17 2.23 -26.85
CA LEU A 29 -11.26 2.90 -25.54
C LEU A 29 -11.98 2.02 -24.50
N ASN A 30 -13.12 1.43 -24.84
CA ASN A 30 -13.85 0.50 -23.96
C ASN A 30 -13.14 -0.85 -23.74
N HIS A 31 -12.20 -1.24 -24.62
CA HIS A 31 -11.44 -2.47 -24.48
C HIS A 31 -10.15 -2.26 -23.69
N TYR A 32 -9.44 -1.13 -23.89
CA TYR A 32 -8.33 -0.69 -23.04
C TYR A 32 -8.82 -0.35 -21.64
N GLN A 33 -9.93 0.39 -21.51
CA GLN A 33 -10.62 0.60 -20.23
C GLN A 33 -11.17 -0.68 -19.61
N ARG A 34 -11.15 -1.85 -20.28
CA ARG A 34 -11.45 -3.18 -19.70
C ARG A 34 -10.20 -4.00 -19.42
N ARG A 35 -9.12 -3.80 -20.18
CA ARG A 35 -7.80 -4.40 -19.96
C ARG A 35 -7.06 -3.76 -18.78
N THR A 36 -7.20 -2.44 -18.60
CA THR A 36 -6.67 -1.70 -17.46
C THR A 36 -7.32 -2.15 -16.14
N PRO A 37 -8.65 -2.33 -16.01
CA PRO A 37 -9.26 -2.99 -14.85
C PRO A 37 -8.78 -4.41 -14.64
N ARG A 38 -8.49 -5.18 -15.71
CA ARG A 38 -7.95 -6.54 -15.57
C ARG A 38 -6.52 -6.52 -15.06
N LEU A 39 -5.68 -5.60 -15.50
CA LEU A 39 -4.31 -5.42 -14.99
C LEU A 39 -4.32 -4.90 -13.54
N VAL A 40 -5.16 -3.89 -13.24
CA VAL A 40 -5.39 -3.37 -11.89
C VAL A 40 -5.94 -4.45 -10.95
N SER A 41 -6.90 -5.26 -11.42
CA SER A 41 -7.44 -6.40 -10.67
C SER A 41 -6.39 -7.50 -10.48
N GLN A 42 -5.58 -7.79 -11.49
CA GLN A 42 -4.47 -8.76 -11.39
C GLN A 42 -3.42 -8.32 -10.38
N VAL A 43 -3.06 -7.03 -10.33
CA VAL A 43 -2.13 -6.49 -9.32
C VAL A 43 -2.75 -6.46 -7.91
N GLY A 44 -4.06 -6.18 -7.80
CA GLY A 44 -4.80 -6.24 -6.53
C GLY A 44 -5.06 -7.66 -6.00
N ALA A 45 -5.02 -8.68 -6.86
CA ALA A 45 -5.22 -10.09 -6.48
C ALA A 45 -3.95 -10.75 -5.88
N VAL A 46 -2.78 -10.10 -5.98
CA VAL A 46 -1.50 -10.70 -5.53
C VAL A 46 -1.33 -10.62 -4.00
N VAL A 47 -1.91 -9.62 -3.33
CA VAL A 47 -1.73 -9.42 -1.89
C VAL A 47 -3.00 -9.73 -1.12
N ARG A 48 -3.00 -10.85 -0.40
CA ARG A 48 -4.11 -11.21 0.51
C ARG A 48 -4.23 -10.14 1.59
N ARG A 49 -5.44 -9.60 1.76
CA ARG A 49 -5.77 -8.73 2.90
C ARG A 49 -5.77 -9.56 4.19
N LEU A 50 -4.93 -9.19 5.14
CA LEU A 50 -4.94 -9.75 6.49
C LEU A 50 -5.85 -8.90 7.38
N GLY A 51 -6.64 -9.54 8.23
CA GLY A 51 -7.29 -8.85 9.35
C GLY A 51 -6.24 -8.36 10.35
N ARG A 52 -6.54 -7.33 11.17
CA ARG A 52 -5.52 -6.76 12.10
C ARG A 52 -4.94 -7.77 13.10
N VAL A 53 -5.77 -8.70 13.60
CA VAL A 53 -5.33 -9.80 14.48
C VAL A 53 -4.37 -10.74 13.74
N GLU A 54 -4.73 -11.08 12.50
CA GLU A 54 -3.91 -11.93 11.64
C GLU A 54 -2.59 -11.25 11.27
N LEU A 55 -2.62 -9.96 10.95
CA LEU A 55 -1.47 -9.16 10.59
C LEU A 55 -0.37 -9.25 11.65
N VAL A 56 -0.69 -9.02 12.93
CA VAL A 56 0.35 -8.96 13.97
C VAL A 56 0.92 -10.33 14.29
N ALA A 57 0.08 -11.36 14.34
CA ALA A 57 0.55 -12.71 14.58
C ALA A 57 1.36 -13.26 13.40
N GLU A 58 0.95 -12.97 12.15
CA GLU A 58 1.69 -13.35 10.94
C GLU A 58 3.00 -12.56 10.79
N THR A 59 3.03 -11.29 11.22
CA THR A 59 4.26 -10.49 11.24
C THR A 59 5.27 -11.05 12.24
N MET A 60 4.80 -11.44 13.43
CA MET A 60 5.64 -12.12 14.42
C MET A 60 6.24 -13.41 13.84
N ARG A 61 5.39 -14.25 13.22
CA ARG A 61 5.85 -15.48 12.56
C ARG A 61 6.90 -15.21 11.48
N ALA A 62 6.65 -14.25 10.60
CA ALA A 62 7.59 -13.90 9.52
C ALA A 62 8.95 -13.42 10.06
N ALA A 63 8.95 -12.65 11.17
CA ALA A 63 10.18 -12.23 11.83
C ALA A 63 10.94 -13.40 12.45
N LEU A 64 10.23 -14.32 13.15
CA LEU A 64 10.84 -15.54 13.71
C LEU A 64 11.46 -16.42 12.61
N GLU A 65 10.77 -16.62 11.49
CA GLU A 65 11.31 -17.39 10.36
C GLU A 65 12.54 -16.74 9.73
N ALA A 66 12.55 -15.41 9.63
CA ALA A 66 13.72 -14.68 9.12
C ALA A 66 14.91 -14.79 10.07
N LEU A 67 14.68 -14.67 11.39
CA LEU A 67 15.72 -14.80 12.41
C LEU A 67 16.26 -16.22 12.50
N ALA A 68 15.43 -17.25 12.33
CA ALA A 68 15.86 -18.65 12.28
C ALA A 68 16.86 -18.89 11.14
N ARG A 69 16.70 -18.20 10.00
CA ARG A 69 17.65 -18.26 8.88
C ARG A 69 18.95 -17.50 9.14
N VAL A 70 18.93 -16.53 10.05
CA VAL A 70 20.12 -15.75 10.42
C VAL A 70 20.94 -16.51 11.46
N ASP A 71 20.31 -16.95 12.54
CA ASP A 71 20.95 -17.69 13.62
C ASP A 71 19.89 -18.48 14.42
N GLU A 72 19.73 -19.75 14.08
CA GLU A 72 18.81 -20.66 14.76
C GLU A 72 19.22 -20.94 16.21
N VAL A 73 20.52 -20.99 16.51
CA VAL A 73 21.03 -21.29 17.86
C VAL A 73 20.70 -20.15 18.80
N TRP A 74 20.97 -18.91 18.38
CA TRP A 74 20.57 -17.72 19.10
C TRP A 74 19.05 -17.65 19.28
N LEU A 75 18.29 -17.89 18.21
CA LEU A 75 16.83 -17.82 18.27
C LEU A 75 16.25 -18.83 19.25
N THR A 76 16.80 -20.05 19.30
CA THR A 76 16.40 -21.09 20.25
C THR A 76 16.64 -20.66 21.70
N GLY A 77 17.70 -19.89 21.96
CA GLY A 77 17.99 -19.33 23.29
C GLY A 77 17.05 -18.18 23.71
N VAL A 78 16.38 -17.54 22.75
CA VAL A 78 15.44 -16.41 22.99
C VAL A 78 13.98 -16.86 22.95
N MET A 79 13.66 -17.91 22.20
CA MET A 79 12.29 -18.37 22.01
C MET A 79 11.69 -18.93 23.29
N LEU A 80 10.57 -18.35 23.71
CA LEU A 80 9.73 -18.93 24.76
C LEU A 80 9.00 -20.17 24.22
N PRO A 81 8.82 -21.24 25.02
CA PRO A 81 8.17 -22.48 24.57
C PRO A 81 6.80 -22.26 23.94
N GLU A 82 6.01 -21.33 24.48
CA GLU A 82 4.65 -21.04 24.03
C GLU A 82 4.61 -20.36 22.64
N TRP A 83 5.73 -19.79 22.19
CA TRP A 83 5.82 -19.15 20.88
C TRP A 83 5.78 -20.17 19.74
N ALA A 84 6.32 -21.37 19.96
CA ALA A 84 6.27 -22.44 18.96
C ALA A 84 4.82 -22.85 18.65
N ASP A 85 3.99 -22.98 19.69
CA ASP A 85 2.57 -23.30 19.54
C ASP A 85 1.79 -22.15 18.89
N ARG A 86 2.10 -20.90 19.28
CA ARG A 86 1.37 -19.71 18.82
C ARG A 86 1.72 -19.28 17.40
N TYR A 87 2.99 -19.41 17.00
CA TYR A 87 3.51 -18.86 15.73
C TYR A 87 4.11 -19.91 14.81
N GLY A 88 4.40 -21.13 15.27
CA GLY A 88 5.08 -22.16 14.46
C GLY A 88 4.30 -22.66 13.23
N ARG A 89 3.03 -22.27 13.08
CA ARG A 89 2.21 -22.51 11.88
C ARG A 89 1.63 -21.20 11.38
N SER A 90 1.38 -21.10 10.08
CA SER A 90 0.71 -19.92 9.50
C SER A 90 -0.60 -19.63 10.22
N VAL A 91 -0.78 -18.37 10.62
CA VAL A 91 -1.93 -17.91 11.38
C VAL A 91 -3.11 -17.80 10.41
N ARG A 92 -3.92 -18.85 10.34
CA ARG A 92 -5.17 -18.85 9.57
C ARG A 92 -6.31 -18.29 10.42
N HIS A 93 -7.28 -17.63 9.79
CA HIS A 93 -8.48 -17.09 10.45
C HIS A 93 -9.19 -18.09 11.38
N GLU A 94 -9.23 -19.37 11.02
CA GLU A 94 -9.91 -20.43 11.78
C GLU A 94 -9.31 -20.72 13.16
N ARG A 95 -8.08 -20.26 13.44
CA ARG A 95 -7.40 -20.46 14.73
C ARG A 95 -7.39 -19.20 15.60
N GLN A 96 -8.06 -18.14 15.16
CA GLN A 96 -8.12 -16.91 15.91
C GLN A 96 -9.11 -17.04 17.07
N PRO A 97 -8.82 -16.41 18.22
CA PRO A 97 -9.78 -16.33 19.30
C PRO A 97 -11.09 -15.69 18.83
N SER A 98 -12.21 -16.18 19.35
CA SER A 98 -13.53 -15.61 19.10
C SER A 98 -14.00 -14.79 20.31
N GLY A 99 -14.69 -13.68 20.03
CA GLY A 99 -15.17 -12.76 21.05
C GLY A 99 -14.17 -11.66 21.42
N ALA A 100 -14.69 -10.46 21.73
CA ALA A 100 -13.90 -9.25 21.87
C ALA A 100 -12.82 -9.36 22.97
N VAL A 101 -13.14 -9.99 24.11
CA VAL A 101 -12.22 -10.14 25.24
C VAL A 101 -11.06 -11.07 24.90
N ALA A 102 -11.35 -12.25 24.36
CA ALA A 102 -10.33 -13.22 23.98
C ALA A 102 -9.44 -12.68 22.85
N VAL A 103 -10.02 -11.97 21.87
CA VAL A 103 -9.26 -11.25 20.84
C VAL A 103 -8.33 -10.23 21.46
N ARG A 104 -8.81 -9.40 22.40
CA ARG A 104 -8.00 -8.37 23.06
C ARG A 104 -6.83 -8.97 23.82
N GLN A 105 -7.09 -9.97 24.66
CA GLN A 105 -6.05 -10.68 25.42
C GLN A 105 -5.00 -11.31 24.49
N TYR A 106 -5.44 -11.95 23.41
CA TYR A 106 -4.52 -12.55 22.44
C TYR A 106 -3.64 -11.51 21.75
N VAL A 107 -4.21 -10.41 21.24
CA VAL A 107 -3.39 -9.39 20.54
C VAL A 107 -2.45 -8.66 21.49
N GLU A 108 -2.84 -8.45 22.75
CA GLU A 108 -1.97 -7.87 23.77
C GLU A 108 -0.82 -8.82 24.13
N GLN A 109 -1.09 -10.13 24.25
CA GLN A 109 -0.04 -11.14 24.40
C GLN A 109 0.91 -11.15 23.20
N VAL A 110 0.38 -11.16 21.98
CA VAL A 110 1.20 -11.08 20.75
C VAL A 110 2.06 -9.82 20.78
N GLY A 111 1.51 -8.69 21.20
CA GLY A 111 2.24 -7.44 21.34
C GLY A 111 3.41 -7.55 22.30
N ALA A 112 3.17 -8.11 23.49
CA ALA A 112 4.20 -8.35 24.50
C ALA A 112 5.31 -9.26 23.97
N ASP A 113 4.95 -10.34 23.27
CA ASP A 113 5.89 -11.28 22.65
C ASP A 113 6.80 -10.58 21.63
N GLY A 114 6.23 -9.76 20.74
CA GLY A 114 7.04 -9.03 19.76
C GLY A 114 7.92 -7.93 20.40
N ILE A 115 7.49 -7.31 21.50
CA ILE A 115 8.37 -6.42 22.27
C ILE A 115 9.55 -7.19 22.87
N ALA A 116 9.31 -8.39 23.42
CA ALA A 116 10.39 -9.23 23.93
C ALA A 116 11.36 -9.63 22.82
N LEU A 117 10.86 -10.02 21.65
CA LEU A 117 11.69 -10.33 20.49
C LEU A 117 12.51 -9.12 20.02
N LEU A 118 11.89 -7.95 19.87
CA LEU A 118 12.60 -6.73 19.46
C LEU A 118 13.68 -6.36 20.49
N ARG A 119 13.41 -6.47 21.80
CA ARG A 119 14.43 -6.23 22.83
C ARG A 119 15.61 -7.19 22.71
N ALA A 120 15.35 -8.46 22.42
CA ALA A 120 16.41 -9.45 22.21
C ALA A 120 17.24 -9.14 20.95
N VAL A 121 16.58 -8.82 19.83
CA VAL A 121 17.26 -8.53 18.55
C VAL A 121 18.12 -7.27 18.60
N TYR A 122 17.70 -6.25 19.37
CA TYR A 122 18.47 -5.02 19.56
C TYR A 122 19.38 -5.06 20.80
N GLY A 123 19.46 -6.22 21.46
CA GLY A 123 20.34 -6.44 22.61
C GLY A 123 21.78 -6.73 22.21
N SER A 124 22.70 -6.68 23.17
CA SER A 124 24.13 -6.91 22.96
C SER A 124 24.49 -8.34 22.54
N ALA A 125 23.62 -9.31 22.84
CA ALA A 125 23.81 -10.72 22.50
C ALA A 125 23.20 -11.11 21.14
N ALA A 126 22.66 -10.16 20.38
CA ALA A 126 22.01 -10.42 19.10
C ALA A 126 23.02 -10.78 17.99
N PRO A 127 22.61 -11.61 17.00
CA PRO A 127 23.41 -11.84 15.81
C PRO A 127 23.58 -10.52 15.04
N ALA A 128 24.77 -10.30 14.44
CA ALA A 128 25.11 -9.04 13.79
C ALA A 128 24.11 -8.62 12.68
N ALA A 129 23.52 -9.60 11.99
CA ALA A 129 22.52 -9.36 10.95
C ALA A 129 21.07 -9.33 11.47
N GLY A 130 20.83 -9.57 12.76
CA GLY A 130 19.48 -9.68 13.36
C GLY A 130 18.62 -8.45 13.10
N PRO A 131 19.04 -7.23 13.52
CA PRO A 131 18.31 -6.00 13.21
C PRO A 131 18.22 -5.70 11.70
N GLY A 132 19.17 -6.20 10.91
CA GLY A 132 19.23 -5.99 9.46
C GLY A 132 18.28 -6.88 8.64
N ALA A 133 17.64 -7.87 9.26
CA ALA A 133 16.66 -8.72 8.59
C ALA A 133 15.40 -7.91 8.25
N ALA A 134 15.03 -7.86 6.97
CA ALA A 134 13.89 -7.08 6.49
C ALA A 134 12.59 -7.36 7.25
N ALA A 135 12.33 -8.62 7.63
CA ALA A 135 11.14 -9.00 8.39
C ALA A 135 11.13 -8.42 9.83
N VAL A 136 12.30 -8.20 10.45
CA VAL A 136 12.40 -7.56 11.77
C VAL A 136 12.09 -6.07 11.68
N GLU A 137 12.50 -5.42 10.60
CA GLU A 137 12.12 -4.02 10.37
C GLU A 137 10.61 -3.89 10.13
N VAL A 138 10.01 -4.81 9.38
CA VAL A 138 8.55 -4.88 9.22
C VAL A 138 7.85 -5.11 10.57
N LEU A 139 8.37 -6.01 11.41
CA LEU A 139 7.89 -6.22 12.77
C LEU A 139 7.90 -4.92 13.57
N ARG A 140 9.03 -4.20 13.58
CA ARG A 140 9.18 -2.93 14.28
C ARG A 140 8.15 -1.90 13.81
N GLN A 141 7.97 -1.76 12.50
CA GLN A 141 6.99 -0.84 11.92
C GLN A 141 5.56 -1.20 12.31
N VAL A 142 5.16 -2.46 12.13
CA VAL A 142 3.82 -2.94 12.51
C VAL A 142 3.58 -2.73 14.01
N TRP A 143 4.59 -2.96 14.86
CA TRP A 143 4.44 -2.76 16.31
C TRP A 143 4.17 -1.30 16.67
N VAL A 144 4.92 -0.37 16.07
CA VAL A 144 4.68 1.08 16.26
C VAL A 144 3.30 1.50 15.77
N GLN A 145 2.81 0.90 14.68
CA GLN A 145 1.52 1.24 14.09
C GLN A 145 0.33 0.62 14.82
N GLN A 146 0.48 -0.55 15.44
CA GLN A 146 -0.62 -1.32 16.03
C GLN A 146 -0.66 -1.22 17.56
N TYR A 147 0.45 -0.89 18.22
CA TYR A 147 0.54 -0.78 19.67
C TYR A 147 1.00 0.61 20.13
N TRP A 148 0.76 0.88 21.40
CA TRP A 148 1.24 2.08 22.09
C TRP A 148 1.42 1.77 23.58
N TYR A 149 2.13 2.63 24.29
CA TYR A 149 2.22 2.56 25.75
C TYR A 149 1.30 3.60 26.37
N ASP A 150 0.44 3.17 27.29
CA ASP A 150 -0.37 4.09 28.07
C ASP A 150 0.47 4.84 29.12
N GLU A 151 -0.14 5.78 29.83
CA GLU A 151 0.53 6.58 30.87
C GLU A 151 1.12 5.73 32.00
N SER A 152 0.58 4.51 32.21
CA SER A 152 1.09 3.54 33.19
C SER A 152 2.26 2.70 32.66
N GLY A 153 2.67 2.92 31.40
CA GLY A 153 3.73 2.14 30.74
C GLY A 153 3.28 0.75 30.32
N GLN A 154 1.97 0.47 30.27
CA GLN A 154 1.45 -0.81 29.77
C GLN A 154 1.27 -0.76 28.26
N LEU A 155 1.69 -1.83 27.58
CA LEU A 155 1.48 -1.98 26.15
C LEU A 155 0.00 -2.20 25.87
N ARG A 156 -0.57 -1.38 24.99
CA ARG A 156 -1.98 -1.40 24.60
C ARG A 156 -2.13 -1.55 23.09
N TRP A 157 -3.15 -2.28 22.69
CA TRP A 157 -3.59 -2.36 21.31
C TRP A 157 -4.27 -1.06 20.88
N ARG A 158 -3.91 -0.53 19.71
CA ARG A 158 -4.57 0.66 19.14
C ARG A 158 -5.95 0.31 18.61
N GLU A 159 -6.87 1.26 18.70
CA GLU A 159 -8.21 1.11 18.12
C GLU A 159 -8.18 1.26 16.59
N ALA A 160 -9.16 0.64 15.93
CA ALA A 160 -9.31 0.80 14.48
C ALA A 160 -9.74 2.24 14.16
N LYS A 161 -9.24 2.81 13.07
CA LYS A 161 -9.72 4.12 12.59
C LYS A 161 -11.20 4.04 12.24
N ALA A 162 -12.02 4.87 12.89
CA ALA A 162 -13.43 5.00 12.52
C ALA A 162 -13.57 5.62 11.13
N SER A 163 -14.23 4.93 10.19
CA SER A 163 -14.51 5.42 8.84
C SER A 163 -15.30 6.74 8.82
N ARG A 164 -16.01 7.07 9.91
CA ARG A 164 -16.77 8.31 10.09
C ARG A 164 -15.94 9.57 10.35
N ALA A 165 -14.65 9.45 10.72
CA ALA A 165 -13.79 10.61 10.95
C ALA A 165 -13.57 11.46 9.68
N ARG A 166 -13.78 10.88 8.49
CA ARG A 166 -13.76 11.60 7.21
C ARG A 166 -15.02 12.43 6.96
N LYS A 167 -16.20 11.92 7.35
CA LYS A 167 -17.50 12.59 7.12
C LYS A 167 -17.68 13.85 7.99
N SER A 168 -17.02 13.94 9.14
CA SER A 168 -17.10 15.14 9.99
C SER A 168 -16.33 16.34 9.42
N ARG A 169 -15.33 16.10 8.56
CA ARG A 169 -14.53 17.16 7.92
C ARG A 169 -15.18 17.75 6.66
N GLU A 170 -15.98 16.98 5.94
CA GLU A 170 -16.68 17.44 4.71
C GLU A 170 -17.87 18.38 4.98
N GLY A 171 -18.34 18.48 6.24
CA GLY A 171 -19.60 19.15 6.56
C GLY A 171 -19.54 20.30 7.57
N THR A 172 -18.38 20.84 7.92
CA THR A 172 -18.29 21.81 9.04
C THR A 172 -17.74 23.18 8.62
N THR A 173 -18.54 23.98 7.92
CA THR A 173 -18.59 25.45 8.09
C THR A 173 -19.68 25.85 9.09
N ARG A 174 -19.89 25.04 10.13
CA ARG A 174 -20.72 25.43 11.27
C ARG A 174 -19.84 25.41 12.51
N ARG A 175 -19.43 26.60 12.98
CA ARG A 175 -18.94 26.79 14.35
C ARG A 175 -19.94 26.11 15.28
N ARG A 176 -19.62 24.91 15.74
CA ARG A 176 -20.44 24.21 16.71
C ARG A 176 -20.18 24.91 18.04
N ARG A 177 -21.25 25.42 18.66
CA ARG A 177 -21.23 25.78 20.08
C ARG A 177 -20.60 24.61 20.83
N VAL A 178 -19.61 24.91 21.65
CA VAL A 178 -19.04 23.96 22.60
C VAL A 178 -20.14 23.69 23.61
N ASP A 179 -20.97 22.70 23.33
CA ASP A 179 -21.75 22.07 24.38
C ASP A 179 -20.77 21.17 25.12
N THR A 180 -20.45 21.59 26.34
CA THR A 180 -19.65 20.88 27.33
C THR A 180 -20.29 19.52 27.61
N ALA A 181 -19.88 18.50 26.87
CA ALA A 181 -19.98 17.12 27.31
C ALA A 181 -18.80 16.86 28.24
N ALA A 182 -19.15 16.39 29.43
CA ALA A 182 -18.27 16.12 30.54
C ALA A 182 -17.22 15.03 30.21
N ASP A 183 -16.16 15.11 31.01
CA ASP A 183 -15.14 14.11 31.33
C ASP A 183 -14.03 13.88 30.31
N GLY A 184 -12.81 14.24 30.72
CA GLY A 184 -11.56 14.18 29.98
C GLY A 184 -11.04 12.76 29.75
N GLU A 185 -11.84 11.89 29.14
CA GLU A 185 -11.33 10.65 28.56
C GLU A 185 -10.48 11.00 27.33
N ALA A 186 -9.17 10.73 27.42
CA ALA A 186 -8.26 10.90 26.30
C ALA A 186 -8.76 10.08 25.09
N GLU A 187 -8.77 10.68 23.90
CA GLU A 187 -9.17 9.96 22.68
C GLU A 187 -8.35 8.66 22.54
N PRO A 188 -9.00 7.51 22.27
CA PRO A 188 -8.29 6.24 22.19
C PRO A 188 -7.27 6.27 21.06
N ALA A 189 -6.04 5.84 21.36
CA ALA A 189 -4.97 5.80 20.37
C ALA A 189 -5.37 4.89 19.20
N CYS A 190 -5.48 5.45 18.00
CA CYS A 190 -5.88 4.73 16.81
C CYS A 190 -4.68 4.34 15.93
N VAL A 191 -4.88 3.35 15.06
CA VAL A 191 -3.94 3.02 13.98
C VAL A 191 -3.74 4.19 12.99
N PRO A 192 -2.64 4.21 12.22
CA PRO A 192 -2.45 5.18 11.14
C PRO A 192 -3.54 5.09 10.06
N TRP A 193 -3.54 6.07 9.15
CA TRP A 193 -4.39 6.00 7.95
C TRP A 193 -3.90 4.93 6.99
N SER A 194 -4.79 4.42 6.15
CA SER A 194 -4.50 3.34 5.19
C SER A 194 -3.40 3.68 4.17
N SER A 195 -3.08 4.95 3.98
CA SER A 195 -1.93 5.40 3.18
C SER A 195 -0.58 5.04 3.79
N VAL A 196 -0.53 4.84 5.10
CA VAL A 196 0.69 4.55 5.86
C VAL A 196 0.66 3.15 6.47
N GLU A 197 -0.52 2.66 6.84
CA GLU A 197 -0.70 1.37 7.52
C GLU A 197 -0.14 0.20 6.69
N VAL A 198 0.73 -0.59 7.31
CA VAL A 198 1.19 -1.88 6.78
C VAL A 198 0.07 -2.90 6.98
N VAL A 199 -0.32 -3.57 5.90
CA VAL A 199 -1.47 -4.51 5.90
C VAL A 199 -1.08 -5.95 5.60
N SER A 200 0.20 -6.20 5.28
CA SER A 200 0.77 -7.52 5.07
C SER A 200 2.27 -7.50 5.38
N PRO A 201 2.82 -8.49 6.11
CA PRO A 201 4.26 -8.57 6.33
C PRO A 201 5.01 -9.10 5.09
N HIS A 202 4.32 -9.82 4.21
CA HIS A 202 4.87 -10.39 2.98
C HIS A 202 5.01 -9.36 1.86
N ASP A 203 4.26 -8.28 1.96
CA ASP A 203 4.38 -7.10 1.11
C ASP A 203 4.13 -5.83 1.94
N PRO A 204 5.16 -5.29 2.61
CA PRO A 204 5.03 -4.14 3.50
C PRO A 204 4.85 -2.82 2.75
N GLN A 205 4.89 -2.81 1.41
CA GLN A 205 4.61 -1.63 0.58
C GLN A 205 3.19 -1.61 0.03
N ALA A 206 2.52 -2.75 -0.05
CA ALA A 206 1.09 -2.81 -0.37
C ALA A 206 0.24 -2.03 0.64
N ARG A 207 -0.73 -1.28 0.14
CA ARG A 207 -1.62 -0.45 0.97
C ARG A 207 -3.07 -0.72 0.65
N PHE A 208 -3.94 -0.57 1.66
CA PHE A 208 -5.38 -0.63 1.45
C PHE A 208 -5.87 0.63 0.73
N SER A 209 -6.70 0.42 -0.29
CA SER A 209 -7.40 1.49 -0.98
C SER A 209 -8.85 1.09 -1.28
N HIS A 210 -9.69 2.10 -1.41
CA HIS A 210 -11.09 1.95 -1.72
C HIS A 210 -11.48 3.07 -2.70
N LYS A 211 -12.31 2.72 -3.69
CA LYS A 211 -12.95 3.69 -4.57
C LYS A 211 -14.46 3.60 -4.35
N PRO A 212 -15.15 4.69 -3.95
CA PRO A 212 -16.60 4.68 -3.72
C PRO A 212 -17.36 4.10 -4.91
N GLY A 213 -18.29 3.18 -4.64
CA GLY A 213 -19.06 2.48 -5.68
C GLY A 213 -18.28 1.43 -6.48
N LYS A 214 -17.05 1.07 -6.07
CA LYS A 214 -16.22 0.04 -6.69
C LYS A 214 -15.66 -0.94 -5.64
N VAL A 215 -14.64 -1.71 -6.03
CA VAL A 215 -13.96 -2.76 -5.26
C VAL A 215 -13.01 -2.14 -4.22
N GLU A 216 -12.94 -2.74 -3.04
CA GLU A 216 -11.85 -2.52 -2.08
C GLU A 216 -10.67 -3.42 -2.44
N TRP A 217 -9.44 -2.92 -2.35
CA TRP A 217 -8.26 -3.73 -2.66
C TRP A 217 -7.07 -3.40 -1.77
N VAL A 218 -6.14 -4.34 -1.69
CA VAL A 218 -4.81 -4.16 -1.08
C VAL A 218 -3.78 -4.31 -2.19
N GLY A 219 -2.86 -3.35 -2.29
CA GLY A 219 -1.76 -3.44 -3.24
C GLY A 219 -1.40 -2.08 -3.82
N TYR A 220 -1.36 -2.04 -5.14
CA TYR A 220 -0.79 -0.94 -5.90
C TYR A 220 -1.79 -0.36 -6.89
N LYS A 221 -1.47 0.81 -7.43
CA LYS A 221 -2.13 1.44 -8.56
C LYS A 221 -1.08 1.72 -9.64
N ASP A 222 -1.43 1.47 -10.88
CA ASP A 222 -0.64 1.91 -12.03
C ASP A 222 -1.10 3.31 -12.48
N HIS A 223 -0.12 4.12 -12.86
CA HIS A 223 -0.30 5.41 -13.50
C HIS A 223 0.23 5.30 -14.91
N GLN A 224 -0.68 5.37 -15.88
CA GLN A 224 -0.39 5.23 -17.28
C GLN A 224 -0.33 6.62 -17.92
N THR A 225 0.70 6.86 -18.72
CA THR A 225 0.80 8.06 -19.56
C THR A 225 0.69 7.65 -21.01
N GLU A 226 -0.24 8.27 -21.73
CA GLU A 226 -0.46 8.06 -23.15
C GLU A 226 -0.23 9.33 -23.97
N THR A 227 0.13 9.17 -25.24
CA THR A 227 0.09 10.27 -26.21
C THR A 227 -1.36 10.71 -26.44
N CYS A 228 -1.58 11.99 -26.72
CA CYS A 228 -2.90 12.58 -26.94
C CYS A 228 -2.82 13.64 -28.06
N ASP A 229 -2.38 13.21 -29.26
CA ASP A 229 -2.35 14.07 -30.44
C ASP A 229 -3.62 13.86 -31.27
N GLU A 230 -4.30 14.91 -31.70
CA GLU A 230 -5.60 14.83 -32.40
C GLU A 230 -5.60 13.97 -33.67
N GLU A 231 -4.46 13.89 -34.37
CA GLU A 231 -4.33 13.18 -35.65
C GLU A 231 -3.69 11.78 -35.53
N ARG A 232 -3.38 11.32 -34.31
CA ARG A 232 -2.61 10.08 -34.08
C ARG A 232 -3.27 9.18 -33.04
N PRO A 233 -3.00 7.86 -33.08
CA PRO A 233 -3.49 6.99 -32.02
C PRO A 233 -2.86 7.35 -30.67
N ASN A 234 -3.64 7.24 -29.59
CA ASN A 234 -3.11 7.29 -28.24
C ASN A 234 -2.30 6.01 -27.98
N VAL A 235 -1.04 6.19 -27.60
CA VAL A 235 -0.11 5.12 -27.28
C VAL A 235 0.38 5.31 -25.86
N ILE A 236 0.27 4.28 -25.02
CA ILE A 236 0.88 4.28 -23.69
C ILE A 236 2.40 4.31 -23.85
N VAL A 237 3.02 5.40 -23.40
CA VAL A 237 4.47 5.65 -23.50
C VAL A 237 5.20 5.44 -22.17
N HIS A 238 4.46 5.41 -21.07
CA HIS A 238 5.03 5.18 -19.74
C HIS A 238 3.99 4.59 -18.78
N VAL A 239 4.45 3.71 -17.90
CA VAL A 239 3.65 3.15 -16.81
C VAL A 239 4.51 3.16 -15.55
N VAL A 240 3.98 3.69 -14.45
CA VAL A 240 4.60 3.58 -13.12
C VAL A 240 3.61 3.00 -12.13
N THR A 241 4.08 2.10 -11.29
CA THR A 241 3.28 1.46 -10.24
C THR A 241 3.64 2.06 -8.88
N THR A 242 2.64 2.46 -8.10
CA THR A 242 2.84 3.01 -6.75
C THR A 242 1.84 2.39 -5.76
N PRO A 243 2.06 2.51 -4.44
CA PRO A 243 1.07 2.05 -3.46
C PRO A 243 -0.31 2.66 -3.72
N ALA A 244 -1.36 1.86 -3.60
CA ALA A 244 -2.69 2.20 -4.10
C ALA A 244 -3.31 3.56 -3.65
N PRO A 245 -2.97 4.13 -2.47
CA PRO A 245 -3.45 5.44 -2.04
C PRO A 245 -2.82 6.63 -2.77
N HIS A 246 -1.70 6.45 -3.48
CA HIS A 246 -1.05 7.51 -4.24
C HIS A 246 -1.96 8.01 -5.37
N GLN A 247 -2.02 9.34 -5.51
CA GLN A 247 -2.83 10.01 -6.52
C GLN A 247 -1.98 10.34 -7.75
N ASP A 248 -2.62 10.52 -8.90
CA ASP A 248 -1.90 10.74 -10.16
C ASP A 248 -1.04 12.01 -10.10
N VAL A 249 -1.46 13.03 -9.35
CA VAL A 249 -0.69 14.27 -9.14
C VAL A 249 0.62 14.04 -8.40
N SER A 250 0.69 13.03 -7.52
CA SER A 250 1.88 12.76 -6.69
C SER A 250 3.04 12.15 -7.47
N VAL A 251 2.81 11.69 -8.70
CA VAL A 251 3.80 10.95 -9.50
C VAL A 251 4.23 11.70 -10.77
N VAL A 252 3.69 12.89 -11.02
CA VAL A 252 3.91 13.65 -12.26
C VAL A 252 5.40 13.95 -12.47
N ASP A 253 6.11 14.42 -11.45
CA ASP A 253 7.53 14.78 -11.58
C ASP A 253 8.42 13.57 -11.90
N ALA A 254 8.11 12.42 -11.27
CA ALA A 254 8.80 11.17 -11.54
C ALA A 254 8.54 10.70 -12.99
N ILE A 255 7.28 10.78 -13.43
CA ILE A 255 6.89 10.47 -14.82
C ILE A 255 7.62 11.39 -15.81
N HIS A 256 7.61 12.70 -15.56
CA HIS A 256 8.29 13.69 -16.42
C HIS A 256 9.79 13.43 -16.50
N SER A 257 10.43 13.09 -15.37
CA SER A 257 11.85 12.74 -15.33
C SER A 257 12.16 11.47 -16.14
N ALA A 258 11.33 10.43 -16.00
CA ALA A 258 11.49 9.19 -16.78
C ALA A 258 11.27 9.43 -18.28
N LEU A 259 10.22 10.15 -18.65
CA LEU A 259 9.92 10.51 -20.04
C LEU A 259 11.05 11.35 -20.66
N ALA A 260 11.63 12.29 -19.90
CA ALA A 260 12.78 13.06 -20.36
C ALA A 260 14.00 12.16 -20.63
N GLY A 261 14.28 11.20 -19.74
CA GLY A 261 15.33 10.19 -19.94
C GLY A 261 15.12 9.36 -21.21
N HIS A 262 13.87 9.11 -21.58
CA HIS A 262 13.50 8.41 -22.82
C HIS A 262 13.33 9.31 -24.05
N ARG A 263 13.64 10.62 -23.94
CA ARG A 263 13.42 11.62 -25.01
C ARG A 263 11.96 11.69 -25.48
N MET A 264 11.02 11.46 -24.57
CA MET A 264 9.57 11.50 -24.78
C MET A 264 8.91 12.52 -23.84
N ALA A 265 9.63 13.56 -23.42
CA ALA A 265 9.08 14.60 -22.56
C ALA A 265 7.89 15.29 -23.27
N PRO A 266 6.73 15.40 -22.60
CA PRO A 266 5.56 16.03 -23.20
C PRO A 266 5.72 17.56 -23.21
N ALA A 267 5.15 18.21 -24.23
CA ALA A 267 4.97 19.66 -24.22
C ALA A 267 3.90 20.10 -23.20
N GLU A 268 2.86 19.28 -23.08
CA GLU A 268 1.76 19.43 -22.13
C GLU A 268 1.34 18.02 -21.65
N HIS A 269 1.13 17.86 -20.34
CA HIS A 269 0.67 16.61 -19.75
C HIS A 269 -0.68 16.87 -19.07
N LEU A 270 -1.75 16.26 -19.57
CA LEU A 270 -3.09 16.38 -18.99
C LEU A 270 -3.26 15.33 -17.89
N LEU A 271 -3.83 15.72 -16.76
CA LEU A 271 -4.01 14.86 -15.58
C LEU A 271 -5.37 15.10 -14.92
N ASP A 272 -6.04 14.02 -14.51
CA ASP A 272 -7.18 14.08 -13.59
C ASP A 272 -6.68 14.22 -12.15
N SER A 273 -6.88 15.39 -11.53
CA SER A 273 -6.45 15.66 -10.16
C SER A 273 -7.44 15.20 -9.09
N GLY A 274 -8.55 14.56 -9.46
CA GLY A 274 -9.50 13.96 -8.52
C GLY A 274 -10.32 14.93 -7.67
N TYR A 275 -10.30 16.24 -7.97
CA TYR A 275 -11.18 17.25 -7.37
C TYR A 275 -12.35 17.54 -8.30
N VAL A 276 -13.57 17.43 -7.77
CA VAL A 276 -14.82 17.55 -8.52
C VAL A 276 -15.14 19.01 -8.82
N THR A 277 -14.64 19.51 -9.94
CA THR A 277 -15.40 20.34 -10.89
C THR A 277 -14.94 19.96 -12.32
N PRO A 278 -15.83 20.01 -13.33
CA PRO A 278 -15.51 19.57 -14.71
C PRO A 278 -14.35 20.32 -15.39
N GLU A 279 -13.84 21.37 -14.76
CA GLU A 279 -12.90 22.33 -15.34
C GLU A 279 -11.45 22.15 -14.85
N THR A 280 -11.19 21.26 -13.88
CA THR A 280 -9.86 21.15 -13.27
C THR A 280 -8.99 20.11 -13.97
N VAL A 281 -8.68 20.31 -15.25
CA VAL A 281 -7.55 19.62 -15.89
C VAL A 281 -6.30 20.38 -15.51
N HIS A 282 -5.43 19.77 -14.71
CA HIS A 282 -4.15 20.40 -14.41
C HIS A 282 -3.23 20.25 -15.63
N ARG A 283 -2.57 21.36 -16.01
CA ARG A 283 -1.60 21.44 -17.10
C ARG A 283 -0.19 21.66 -16.52
N PRO A 284 0.41 20.67 -15.86
CA PRO A 284 1.80 20.75 -15.45
C PRO A 284 2.68 20.94 -16.69
N ARG A 285 3.35 22.09 -16.73
CA ARG A 285 4.41 22.40 -17.70
C ARG A 285 5.76 22.17 -17.03
N ARG A 286 6.72 21.65 -17.79
CA ARG A 286 8.11 21.61 -17.35
C ARG A 286 8.58 23.05 -17.08
N LEU A 287 8.91 23.37 -15.83
CA LEU A 287 9.65 24.60 -15.53
C LEU A 287 11.04 24.43 -16.14
N THR A 288 11.35 25.20 -17.17
CA THR A 288 12.66 25.20 -17.81
C THR A 288 13.68 25.84 -16.89
N GLY A 289 14.56 25.02 -16.32
CA GLY A 289 15.96 25.37 -16.06
C GLY A 289 16.81 24.88 -17.23
#